data_AF-A0A1A0KZL5-F1
#
_entry.id   AF-A0A1A0KZL5-F1
#
_cell.length_a   1.000
_cell.length_b   1.000
_cell.length_c   1.000
_cell.angle_alpha   90.00
_cell.angle_beta   90.00
_cell.angle_gamma   90.00
#
_symmetry.space_group_name_H-M   'P 1'
#
loop_
_entity.id
_entity.type
_entity.pdbx_description
1 polymer ?
#
loop_
_entity_poly.entity_id
_entity_poly.type
_entity_poly.pdbx_seq_one_letter_code
_entity_poly.pdbx_strand_id
1 'polypeptide(L)'
;MVTGQREDAEPGWLIAGGKLSQYFNRFGGLEIQIRTVAGHAWAEFEHSRRYKGAQYAKIGENDKETIDQLFGAASDCRRALDETFVAIDRILANPTTTQVPTQLPEPSEKDDERVGVGTGGAPVVETNLADFLGNRFPEDEEGSTAGVAFACELVRACGLHTIESLEVALEDQDSTEIRSLMDADTKVTRVRRLDDELLARFGENYIEATGDIGVVSTRAKQLAWRFDRLRGKTGYNIYSLEGDACPADLQSVLLPAARAVREVARIVATNGSNPDLQIPEALSYADDLPRPTRPKRVDLDNGDSLWIATNLDREYAEYLFDEILARSNGLDLAVRKDGNLVATGSRCD
;
A
#
# COMPACT_ATOMS: atom_id res chain seq x y z
N MET A 1 -20.29 8.72 14.16
CA MET A 1 -20.14 10.17 13.89
C MET A 1 -19.13 10.70 14.89
N VAL A 2 -17.88 10.90 14.47
CA VAL A 2 -16.83 11.46 15.33
C VAL A 2 -16.55 12.85 14.81
N THR A 3 -17.09 13.85 15.49
CA THR A 3 -16.79 15.26 15.22
C THR A 3 -15.73 15.70 16.21
N GLY A 4 -14.49 15.82 15.74
CA GLY A 4 -13.40 16.42 16.50
C GLY A 4 -13.11 17.81 15.95
N GLN A 5 -13.60 18.85 16.64
CA GLN A 5 -13.21 20.23 16.35
C GLN A 5 -12.20 20.65 17.43
N ARG A 6 -10.94 20.91 17.03
CA ARG A 6 -9.96 21.60 17.88
C ARG A 6 -10.18 23.10 17.69
N GLU A 7 -10.55 23.81 18.74
CA GLU A 7 -10.87 25.25 18.67
C GLU A 7 -9.64 26.15 18.43
N ASP A 8 -8.41 25.65 18.62
CA ASP A 8 -7.20 26.50 18.53
C ASP A 8 -6.10 25.96 17.59
N ALA A 9 -6.45 25.19 16.57
CA ALA A 9 -5.50 24.81 15.52
C ALA A 9 -5.70 25.72 14.31
N GLU A 10 -4.81 26.70 14.12
CA GLU A 10 -4.60 27.34 12.81
C GLU A 10 -4.48 26.21 11.75
N PRO A 11 -5.44 26.11 10.81
CA PRO A 11 -5.51 24.97 9.91
C PRO A 11 -4.45 25.12 8.82
N GLY A 12 -3.23 24.69 9.10
CA GLY A 12 -2.12 24.63 8.13
C GLY A 12 -2.34 23.65 6.96
N TRP A 13 -3.50 22.99 6.88
CA TRP A 13 -3.91 22.11 5.78
C TRP A 13 -4.92 22.77 4.82
N LEU A 14 -5.37 23.99 5.11
CA LEU A 14 -6.16 24.77 4.16
C LEU A 14 -5.21 25.34 3.09
N ILE A 15 -4.96 24.53 2.07
CA ILE A 15 -4.34 25.01 0.82
C ILE A 15 -5.31 26.02 0.21
N ALA A 16 -5.07 27.30 0.44
CA ALA A 16 -5.78 28.40 -0.18
C ALA A 16 -5.33 28.51 -1.64
N GLY A 17 -5.89 27.67 -2.52
CA GLY A 17 -5.63 27.74 -3.95
C GLY A 17 -6.12 26.51 -4.70
N GLY A 18 -7.02 26.72 -5.66
CA GLY A 18 -7.59 25.68 -6.53
C GLY A 18 -9.12 25.73 -6.61
N LYS A 19 -9.71 25.12 -7.66
CA LYS A 19 -11.18 25.05 -7.90
C LYS A 19 -11.99 24.39 -6.77
N LEU A 20 -11.35 23.93 -5.70
CA LEU A 20 -11.98 23.42 -4.47
C LEU A 20 -12.29 24.54 -3.46
N SER A 21 -11.51 25.63 -3.42
CA SER A 21 -11.74 26.75 -2.49
C SER A 21 -13.08 27.45 -2.74
N GLN A 22 -13.51 27.53 -3.99
CA GLN A 22 -14.85 28.00 -4.36
C GLN A 22 -15.97 27.11 -3.78
N TYR A 23 -15.78 25.78 -3.66
CA TYR A 23 -16.79 24.89 -3.10
C TYR A 23 -16.86 25.02 -1.57
N PHE A 24 -15.70 25.11 -0.90
CA PHE A 24 -15.65 25.34 0.54
C PHE A 24 -16.26 26.69 0.95
N ASN A 25 -15.99 27.76 0.20
CA ASN A 25 -16.55 29.10 0.46
C ASN A 25 -18.03 29.22 0.09
N ARG A 26 -18.53 28.44 -0.89
CA ARG A 26 -19.92 28.51 -1.38
C ARG A 26 -20.87 27.58 -0.64
N PHE A 27 -20.42 26.39 -0.24
CA PHE A 27 -21.26 25.31 0.28
C PHE A 27 -20.95 24.91 1.72
N GLY A 28 -19.96 25.53 2.37
CA GLY A 28 -19.69 25.37 3.81
C GLY A 28 -18.97 24.08 4.20
N GLY A 29 -18.51 23.27 3.25
CA GLY A 29 -17.76 22.04 3.53
C GLY A 29 -17.75 21.05 2.36
N LEU A 30 -17.01 19.95 2.52
CA LEU A 30 -16.98 18.79 1.62
C LEU A 30 -17.12 17.53 2.47
N GLU A 31 -18.07 16.64 2.12
CA GLU A 31 -18.22 15.32 2.72
C GLU A 31 -17.88 14.24 1.68
N ILE A 32 -16.92 13.38 2.00
CA ILE A 32 -16.56 12.23 1.17
C ILE A 32 -16.89 10.95 1.95
N GLN A 33 -17.74 10.10 1.38
CA GLN A 33 -18.14 8.82 1.97
C GLN A 33 -17.61 7.66 1.11
N ILE A 34 -16.83 6.77 1.72
CA ILE A 34 -16.32 5.55 1.09
C ILE A 34 -17.11 4.36 1.66
N ARG A 35 -17.67 3.50 0.79
CA ARG A 35 -18.52 2.37 1.18
C ARG A 35 -18.25 1.14 0.30
N THR A 36 -18.45 -0.06 0.83
CA THR A 36 -18.54 -1.28 0.00
C THR A 36 -19.76 -1.22 -0.91
N VAL A 37 -19.81 -2.02 -1.97
CA VAL A 37 -20.98 -2.07 -2.88
C VAL A 37 -22.25 -2.45 -2.11
N ALA A 38 -22.15 -3.43 -1.20
CA ALA A 38 -23.27 -3.82 -0.33
C ALA A 38 -23.61 -2.72 0.69
N GLY A 39 -22.60 -2.01 1.23
CA GLY A 39 -22.75 -0.82 2.07
C GLY A 39 -23.49 0.33 1.40
N HIS A 40 -23.21 0.55 0.10
CA HIS A 40 -23.89 1.57 -0.70
C HIS A 40 -25.36 1.18 -0.96
N ALA A 41 -25.62 -0.03 -1.44
CA ALA A 41 -26.97 -0.51 -1.75
C ALA A 41 -27.89 -0.53 -0.52
N TRP A 42 -27.38 -0.97 0.63
CA TRP A 42 -28.15 -0.97 1.89
C TRP A 42 -28.50 0.45 2.33
N ALA A 43 -27.54 1.38 2.28
CA ALA A 43 -27.76 2.75 2.71
C ALA A 43 -28.74 3.50 1.79
N GLU A 44 -28.72 3.25 0.47
CA GLU A 44 -29.72 3.80 -0.44
C GLU A 44 -31.14 3.25 -0.18
N PHE A 45 -31.24 1.95 0.09
CA PHE A 45 -32.53 1.31 0.41
C PHE A 45 -33.10 1.84 1.74
N GLU A 46 -32.28 1.89 2.80
CA GLU A 46 -32.65 2.45 4.09
C GLU A 46 -33.07 3.92 3.97
N HIS A 47 -32.26 4.72 3.28
CA HIS A 47 -32.51 6.15 3.11
C HIS A 47 -33.78 6.41 2.27
N SER A 48 -34.00 5.68 1.18
CA SER A 48 -35.22 5.83 0.38
C SER A 48 -36.49 5.43 1.14
N ARG A 49 -36.43 4.42 2.01
CA ARG A 49 -37.59 3.98 2.80
C ARG A 49 -37.87 4.89 4.00
N ARG A 50 -36.83 5.36 4.70
CA ARG A 50 -36.98 6.28 5.84
C ARG A 50 -37.30 7.72 5.43
N TYR A 51 -36.77 8.23 4.31
CA TYR A 51 -36.91 9.63 3.92
C TYR A 51 -37.86 9.92 2.73
N LYS A 52 -38.17 8.95 1.85
CA LYS A 52 -39.08 9.17 0.71
C LYS A 52 -40.45 8.47 0.82
N GLY A 53 -40.77 7.82 1.93
CA GLY A 53 -42.05 7.14 2.11
C GLY A 53 -43.11 8.02 2.77
N ALA A 54 -44.00 8.67 2.00
CA ALA A 54 -45.29 9.19 2.52
C ALA A 54 -46.15 8.07 3.18
N GLN A 55 -45.79 6.80 2.95
CA GLN A 55 -46.31 5.62 3.61
C GLN A 55 -45.70 5.36 5.00
N TYR A 56 -44.40 5.63 5.24
CA TYR A 56 -43.73 5.37 6.53
C TYR A 56 -44.28 6.23 7.68
N ALA A 57 -44.70 7.46 7.36
CA ALA A 57 -45.37 8.36 8.29
C ALA A 57 -46.79 7.91 8.68
N LYS A 58 -47.42 7.03 7.87
CA LYS A 58 -48.79 6.53 8.07
C LYS A 58 -48.86 5.16 8.77
N ILE A 59 -47.72 4.53 9.05
CA ILE A 59 -47.65 3.22 9.71
C ILE A 59 -47.66 3.41 11.23
N GLY A 60 -48.28 2.48 11.96
CA GLY A 60 -48.34 2.47 13.42
C GLY A 60 -46.96 2.30 14.06
N GLU A 61 -46.81 2.69 15.33
CA GLU A 61 -45.52 2.61 16.06
C GLU A 61 -44.94 1.20 16.11
N ASN A 62 -45.76 0.17 16.33
CA ASN A 62 -45.31 -1.23 16.37
C ASN A 62 -44.71 -1.72 15.04
N ASP A 63 -45.26 -1.25 13.91
CA ASP A 63 -44.75 -1.63 12.59
C ASP A 63 -43.44 -0.90 12.28
N LYS A 64 -43.26 0.33 12.78
CA LYS A 64 -41.98 1.06 12.66
C LYS A 64 -40.88 0.36 13.44
N GLU A 65 -41.16 -0.08 14.66
CA GLU A 65 -40.21 -0.85 15.46
C GLU A 65 -39.84 -2.16 14.77
N THR A 66 -40.82 -2.86 14.21
CA THR A 66 -40.58 -4.08 13.40
C THR A 66 -39.69 -3.79 12.19
N ILE A 67 -39.92 -2.68 11.49
CA ILE A 67 -39.10 -2.29 10.34
C ILE A 67 -37.67 -1.93 10.77
N ASP A 68 -37.48 -1.26 11.90
CA ASP A 68 -36.15 -0.95 12.43
C ASP A 68 -35.37 -2.22 12.84
N GLN A 69 -36.05 -3.21 13.43
CA GLN A 69 -35.46 -4.53 13.69
C GLN A 69 -35.05 -5.24 12.39
N LEU A 70 -35.89 -5.17 11.34
CA LEU A 70 -35.57 -5.74 10.03
C LEU A 70 -34.39 -5.02 9.35
N PHE A 71 -34.27 -3.69 9.52
CA PHE A 71 -33.09 -2.96 9.05
C PHE A 71 -31.82 -3.36 9.78
N GLY A 72 -31.91 -3.59 11.11
CA GLY A 72 -30.82 -4.15 11.91
C GLY A 72 -30.37 -5.51 11.39
N ALA A 73 -31.32 -6.45 11.25
CA ALA A 73 -31.03 -7.79 10.71
C ALA A 73 -30.45 -7.73 9.28
N ALA A 74 -30.95 -6.85 8.43
CA ALA A 74 -30.40 -6.65 7.08
C ALA A 74 -28.97 -6.08 7.12
N SER A 75 -28.64 -5.21 8.08
CA SER A 75 -27.28 -4.71 8.30
C SER A 75 -26.34 -5.83 8.75
N ASP A 76 -26.80 -6.74 9.61
CA ASP A 76 -26.01 -7.90 10.04
C ASP A 76 -25.75 -8.87 8.88
N CYS A 77 -26.76 -9.17 8.06
CA CYS A 77 -26.59 -9.96 6.83
C CYS A 77 -25.63 -9.29 5.85
N ARG A 78 -25.69 -7.96 5.70
CA ARG A 78 -24.75 -7.20 4.88
C ARG A 78 -23.31 -7.35 5.38
N ARG A 79 -23.10 -7.23 6.69
CA ARG A 79 -21.77 -7.41 7.30
C ARG A 79 -21.25 -8.83 7.04
N ALA A 80 -22.08 -9.85 7.23
CA ALA A 80 -21.73 -11.23 6.92
C ALA A 80 -21.42 -11.44 5.42
N LEU A 81 -22.13 -10.76 4.53
CA LEU A 81 -21.85 -10.77 3.08
C LEU A 81 -20.50 -10.13 2.76
N ASP A 82 -20.21 -8.95 3.33
CA ASP A 82 -18.92 -8.28 3.17
C ASP A 82 -17.77 -9.18 3.71
N GLU A 83 -17.94 -9.81 4.88
CA GLU A 83 -16.99 -10.78 5.46
C GLU A 83 -16.80 -12.00 4.56
N THR A 84 -17.88 -12.50 3.93
CA THR A 84 -17.82 -13.63 2.99
C THR A 84 -17.08 -13.26 1.71
N PHE A 85 -17.28 -12.07 1.16
CA PHE A 85 -16.50 -11.60 0.00
C PHE A 85 -15.03 -11.47 0.34
N VAL A 86 -14.70 -10.92 1.51
CA VAL A 86 -13.31 -10.88 1.99
C VAL A 86 -12.73 -12.29 2.13
N ALA A 87 -13.50 -13.27 2.61
CA ALA A 87 -13.08 -14.67 2.72
C ALA A 87 -12.91 -15.36 1.35
N ILE A 88 -13.82 -15.12 0.40
CA ILE A 88 -13.70 -15.61 -0.98
C ILE A 88 -12.46 -15.02 -1.64
N ASP A 89 -12.25 -13.71 -1.51
CA ASP A 89 -11.06 -13.04 -2.03
C ASP A 89 -9.79 -13.58 -1.39
N ARG A 90 -9.83 -13.98 -0.12
CA ARG A 90 -8.71 -14.64 0.58
C ARG A 90 -8.42 -16.04 0.01
N ILE A 91 -9.44 -16.83 -0.30
CA ILE A 91 -9.31 -18.16 -0.90
C ILE A 91 -8.83 -18.07 -2.35
N LEU A 92 -9.37 -17.13 -3.13
CA LEU A 92 -8.95 -16.88 -4.51
C LEU A 92 -7.53 -16.34 -4.60
N ALA A 93 -7.11 -15.53 -3.62
CA ALA A 93 -5.72 -15.06 -3.53
C ALA A 93 -4.74 -16.18 -3.16
N ASN A 94 -5.18 -17.21 -2.42
CA ASN A 94 -4.36 -18.35 -1.99
C ASN A 94 -5.08 -19.69 -2.28
N PRO A 95 -5.22 -20.12 -3.54
CA PRO A 95 -5.90 -21.37 -3.87
C PRO A 95 -5.08 -22.56 -3.35
N THR A 96 -5.62 -23.28 -2.37
CA THR A 96 -4.98 -24.49 -1.83
C THR A 96 -4.90 -25.57 -2.90
N THR A 97 -3.69 -25.93 -3.33
CA THR A 97 -3.46 -27.15 -4.12
C THR A 97 -3.78 -28.37 -3.24
N THR A 98 -4.92 -28.98 -3.53
CA THR A 98 -5.47 -30.26 -3.08
C THR A 98 -4.52 -31.19 -2.31
N GLN A 99 -4.82 -31.42 -1.02
CA GLN A 99 -5.07 -32.76 -0.48
C GLN A 99 -6.20 -32.70 0.56
N VAL A 100 -7.30 -33.39 0.27
CA VAL A 100 -8.43 -33.61 1.19
C VAL A 100 -8.09 -34.84 2.04
N PRO A 101 -8.33 -34.80 3.36
CA PRO A 101 -9.23 -35.81 3.91
C PRO A 101 -10.41 -35.19 4.66
N THR A 102 -11.57 -35.66 4.24
CA THR A 102 -12.89 -35.59 4.83
C THR A 102 -12.89 -35.85 6.34
N GLN A 103 -13.23 -34.85 7.15
CA GLN A 103 -14.06 -34.99 8.35
C GLN A 103 -14.43 -33.60 8.88
N LEU A 104 -15.73 -33.32 8.99
CA LEU A 104 -16.23 -32.17 9.74
C LEU A 104 -15.86 -32.35 11.22
N PRO A 105 -15.28 -31.34 11.90
CA PRO A 105 -15.28 -31.29 13.36
C PRO A 105 -16.43 -30.41 13.86
N GLU A 106 -17.21 -31.01 14.75
CA GLU A 106 -18.09 -30.39 15.74
C GLU A 106 -17.38 -29.29 16.55
N PRO A 107 -18.12 -28.38 17.23
CA PRO A 107 -17.51 -27.28 17.99
C PRO A 107 -16.79 -27.82 19.22
N SER A 108 -15.47 -27.93 19.17
CA SER A 108 -14.63 -28.24 20.33
C SER A 108 -13.96 -26.98 20.89
N GLU A 109 -13.82 -27.02 22.20
CA GLU A 109 -13.45 -25.94 23.10
C GLU A 109 -12.10 -25.30 22.78
N LYS A 110 -11.96 -24.07 23.25
CA LYS A 110 -10.75 -23.24 23.26
C LYS A 110 -9.51 -24.08 23.59
N ASP A 111 -8.70 -24.37 22.58
CA ASP A 111 -7.31 -24.75 22.77
C ASP A 111 -6.43 -23.52 22.50
N ASP A 112 -5.85 -23.02 23.60
CA ASP A 112 -4.69 -22.16 23.61
C ASP A 112 -3.54 -22.95 22.95
N GLU A 113 -3.34 -22.81 21.64
CA GLU A 113 -2.07 -23.17 21.01
C GLU A 113 -1.01 -22.16 21.42
N ARG A 114 -0.50 -22.34 22.64
CA ARG A 114 0.81 -21.82 23.04
C ARG A 114 1.84 -22.52 22.16
N VAL A 115 2.34 -21.78 21.18
CA VAL A 115 3.60 -22.08 20.48
C VAL A 115 4.64 -22.49 21.52
N GLY A 116 5.22 -23.67 21.31
CA GLY A 116 6.05 -24.38 22.27
C GLY A 116 7.14 -23.51 22.88
N VAL A 117 7.19 -23.52 24.22
CA VAL A 117 8.29 -23.00 25.02
C VAL A 117 9.53 -23.87 24.76
N GLY A 118 10.34 -23.46 23.78
CA GLY A 118 11.71 -23.95 23.60
C GLY A 118 12.65 -23.15 24.50
N THR A 119 12.96 -23.67 25.70
CA THR A 119 13.90 -23.07 26.66
C THR A 119 15.37 -23.31 26.28
N GLY A 120 15.77 -23.01 25.04
CA GLY A 120 17.13 -23.32 24.55
C GLY A 120 17.77 -22.28 23.65
N GLY A 121 17.17 -21.10 23.50
CA GLY A 121 17.57 -20.11 22.51
C GLY A 121 18.17 -18.83 23.08
N ALA A 122 19.02 -18.16 22.30
CA ALA A 122 19.54 -16.84 22.64
C ALA A 122 18.36 -15.84 22.79
N PRO A 123 18.24 -15.11 23.91
CA PRO A 123 17.11 -14.23 24.13
C PRO A 123 17.11 -13.08 23.11
N VAL A 124 15.93 -12.62 22.72
CA VAL A 124 15.78 -11.39 21.91
C VAL A 124 16.16 -10.21 22.79
N VAL A 125 17.40 -9.74 22.66
CA VAL A 125 17.97 -8.53 23.27
C VAL A 125 18.79 -7.79 22.22
N GLU A 126 19.10 -6.51 22.46
CA GLU A 126 19.69 -5.63 21.43
C GLU A 126 20.94 -6.20 20.78
N THR A 127 21.89 -6.74 21.55
CA THR A 127 23.14 -7.32 21.03
C THR A 127 22.86 -8.51 20.11
N ASN A 128 22.11 -9.51 20.61
CA ASN A 128 21.79 -10.72 19.85
C ASN A 128 20.98 -10.40 18.59
N LEU A 129 20.06 -9.42 18.67
CA LEU A 129 19.25 -9.00 17.54
C LEU A 129 20.08 -8.23 16.51
N ALA A 130 21.00 -7.36 16.93
CA ALA A 130 21.90 -6.65 16.03
C ALA A 130 22.79 -7.62 15.24
N ASP A 131 23.35 -8.64 15.91
CA ASP A 131 24.15 -9.69 15.27
C ASP A 131 23.32 -10.50 14.26
N PHE A 132 22.12 -10.93 14.66
CA PHE A 132 21.17 -11.61 13.76
C PHE A 132 20.85 -10.76 12.52
N LEU A 133 20.54 -9.48 12.70
CA LEU A 133 20.24 -8.55 11.62
C LEU A 133 21.43 -8.35 10.68
N GLY A 134 22.65 -8.30 11.23
CA GLY A 134 23.86 -8.17 10.42
C GLY A 134 24.12 -9.38 9.52
N ASN A 135 23.81 -10.58 10.01
CA ASN A 135 23.93 -11.80 9.21
C ASN A 135 22.80 -11.93 8.18
N ARG A 136 21.57 -11.58 8.53
CA ARG A 136 20.40 -11.71 7.64
C ARG A 136 20.36 -10.64 6.55
N PHE A 137 20.80 -9.42 6.85
CA PHE A 137 20.73 -8.26 5.95
C PHE A 137 22.11 -7.59 5.78
N PRO A 138 23.09 -8.30 5.20
CA PRO A 138 24.48 -7.83 5.16
C PRO A 138 24.64 -6.52 4.36
N GLU A 139 23.87 -6.36 3.28
CA GLU A 139 23.94 -5.22 2.36
C GLU A 139 23.16 -3.98 2.82
N ASP A 140 22.36 -4.09 3.88
CA ASP A 140 21.49 -3.01 4.36
C ASP A 140 22.15 -2.24 5.53
N GLU A 141 21.79 -0.96 5.68
CA GLU A 141 22.41 -0.07 6.67
C GLU A 141 22.08 -0.48 8.10
N GLU A 142 23.07 -0.41 8.99
CA GLU A 142 22.88 -0.73 10.40
C GLU A 142 21.84 0.20 11.05
N GLY A 143 20.98 -0.37 11.90
CA GLY A 143 20.04 0.43 12.68
C GLY A 143 20.77 1.16 13.81
N SER A 144 20.24 2.32 14.23
CA SER A 144 20.68 2.94 15.48
C SER A 144 20.36 2.04 16.68
N THR A 145 21.05 2.22 17.81
CA THR A 145 20.75 1.48 19.06
C THR A 145 19.26 1.57 19.44
N ALA A 146 18.67 2.76 19.34
CA ALA A 146 17.24 2.96 19.57
C ALA A 146 16.37 2.20 18.56
N GLY A 147 16.81 2.09 17.30
CA GLY A 147 16.13 1.30 16.28
C GLY A 147 16.18 -0.20 16.56
N VAL A 148 17.31 -0.72 17.06
CA VAL A 148 17.44 -2.13 17.45
C VAL A 148 16.60 -2.44 18.70
N ALA A 149 16.58 -1.54 19.69
CA ALA A 149 15.69 -1.66 20.86
C ALA A 149 14.22 -1.71 20.44
N PHE A 150 13.80 -0.83 19.53
CA PHE A 150 12.47 -0.86 18.92
C PHE A 150 12.20 -2.19 18.20
N ALA A 151 13.16 -2.69 17.41
CA ALA A 151 13.03 -3.99 16.75
C ALA A 151 12.82 -5.14 17.76
N CYS A 152 13.49 -5.12 18.91
CA CYS A 152 13.23 -6.09 19.97
C CYS A 152 11.79 -6.02 20.50
N GLU A 153 11.21 -4.83 20.65
CA GLU A 153 9.80 -4.65 21.05
C GLU A 153 8.85 -5.27 20.01
N LEU A 154 9.10 -5.02 18.72
CA LEU A 154 8.31 -5.59 17.63
C LEU A 154 8.33 -7.12 17.61
N VAL A 155 9.51 -7.71 17.73
CA VAL A 155 9.69 -9.18 17.75
C VAL A 155 8.96 -9.79 18.94
N ARG A 156 9.11 -9.20 20.14
CA ARG A 156 8.43 -9.69 21.35
C ARG A 156 6.92 -9.52 21.29
N ALA A 157 6.41 -8.46 20.66
CA ALA A 157 4.99 -8.26 20.45
C ALA A 157 4.37 -9.34 19.53
N CYS A 158 5.19 -9.99 18.69
CA CYS A 158 4.78 -11.15 17.90
C CYS A 158 4.83 -12.48 18.71
N GLY A 159 5.14 -12.44 20.00
CA GLY A 159 5.32 -13.63 20.84
C GLY A 159 6.67 -14.34 20.65
N LEU A 160 7.61 -13.72 19.92
CA LEU A 160 8.93 -14.28 19.66
C LEU A 160 9.91 -13.79 20.73
N HIS A 161 10.45 -14.73 21.51
CA HIS A 161 11.29 -14.41 22.68
C HIS A 161 12.75 -14.86 22.52
N THR A 162 13.07 -15.67 21.52
CA THR A 162 14.46 -16.11 21.21
C THR A 162 14.81 -15.85 19.75
N ILE A 163 16.11 -15.73 19.44
CA ILE A 163 16.61 -15.52 18.06
C ILE A 163 16.25 -16.70 17.16
N GLU A 164 16.29 -17.92 17.68
CA GLU A 164 15.95 -19.14 16.98
C GLU A 164 14.46 -19.18 16.63
N SER A 165 13.58 -18.71 17.53
CA SER A 165 12.16 -18.57 17.22
C SER A 165 11.91 -17.55 16.11
N LEU A 166 12.74 -16.49 16.05
CA LEU A 166 12.69 -15.49 15.00
C LEU A 166 13.22 -16.03 13.67
N GLU A 167 14.31 -16.78 13.68
CA GLU A 167 14.86 -17.47 12.51
C GLU A 167 13.83 -18.39 11.88
N VAL A 168 13.25 -19.29 12.67
CA VAL A 168 12.21 -20.22 12.20
C VAL A 168 10.99 -19.46 11.68
N ALA A 169 10.58 -18.37 12.34
CA ALA A 169 9.45 -17.57 11.86
C ALA A 169 9.70 -16.93 10.49
N LEU A 170 10.96 -16.63 10.15
CA LEU A 170 11.35 -15.90 8.95
C LEU A 170 12.01 -16.80 7.86
N GLU A 171 12.14 -18.11 8.09
CA GLU A 171 12.80 -19.05 7.19
C GLU A 171 12.10 -19.12 5.82
N ASP A 172 10.77 -19.17 5.81
CA ASP A 172 9.95 -19.26 4.58
C ASP A 172 9.73 -17.91 3.88
N GLN A 173 10.34 -16.81 4.35
CA GLN A 173 10.15 -15.49 3.76
C GLN A 173 11.19 -15.23 2.67
N ASP A 174 10.73 -14.97 1.44
CA ASP A 174 11.60 -14.49 0.37
C ASP A 174 11.94 -13.00 0.59
N SER A 175 13.07 -12.77 1.26
CA SER A 175 13.62 -11.45 1.53
C SER A 175 13.78 -10.59 0.28
N THR A 176 14.08 -11.19 -0.87
CA THR A 176 14.34 -10.48 -2.13
C THR A 176 13.03 -10.04 -2.77
N GLU A 177 12.04 -10.93 -2.81
CA GLU A 177 10.69 -10.62 -3.28
C GLU A 177 10.05 -9.52 -2.42
N ILE A 178 10.11 -9.66 -1.09
CA ILE A 178 9.61 -8.66 -0.15
C ILE A 178 10.28 -7.30 -0.40
N ARG A 179 11.59 -7.27 -0.66
CA ARG A 179 12.32 -6.04 -0.98
C ARG A 179 11.82 -5.40 -2.28
N SER A 180 11.66 -6.22 -3.31
CA SER A 180 11.21 -5.79 -4.64
C SER A 180 9.81 -5.18 -4.57
N LEU A 181 8.89 -5.88 -3.88
CA LEU A 181 7.53 -5.41 -3.68
C LEU A 181 7.48 -4.07 -2.93
N MET A 182 8.45 -3.79 -2.06
CA MET A 182 8.53 -2.53 -1.32
C MET A 182 9.13 -1.33 -2.10
N ASP A 183 9.58 -1.46 -3.36
CA ASP A 183 10.26 -0.41 -4.18
C ASP A 183 11.24 0.42 -3.34
N ALA A 184 12.03 -0.29 -2.53
CA ALA A 184 13.13 0.32 -1.80
C ALA A 184 14.31 0.51 -2.77
N ASP A 185 14.12 1.38 -3.76
CA ASP A 185 15.17 2.00 -4.58
C ASP A 185 16.02 3.00 -3.76
N THR A 186 15.93 2.90 -2.44
CA THR A 186 16.63 3.72 -1.45
C THR A 186 17.16 2.77 -0.39
N LYS A 187 18.38 3.00 0.10
CA LYS A 187 18.95 2.22 1.19
C LYS A 187 18.02 2.27 2.39
N VAL A 188 17.58 1.11 2.87
CA VAL A 188 16.77 0.95 4.07
C VAL A 188 17.61 0.34 5.17
N THR A 189 17.23 0.57 6.42
CA THR A 189 17.94 -0.02 7.56
C THR A 189 17.57 -1.48 7.74
N ARG A 190 18.47 -2.26 8.36
CA ARG A 190 18.20 -3.66 8.73
C ARG A 190 16.95 -3.82 9.60
N VAL A 191 16.69 -2.85 10.49
CA VAL A 191 15.46 -2.79 11.30
C VAL A 191 14.22 -2.65 10.42
N ARG A 192 14.28 -1.79 9.40
CA ARG A 192 13.18 -1.60 8.46
C ARG A 192 12.92 -2.87 7.64
N ARG A 193 13.97 -3.61 7.27
CA ARG A 193 13.88 -4.92 6.58
C ARG A 193 13.19 -5.96 7.44
N LEU A 194 13.60 -6.07 8.71
CA LEU A 194 12.94 -6.95 9.67
C LEU A 194 11.45 -6.63 9.82
N ASP A 195 11.10 -5.33 9.93
CA ASP A 195 9.72 -4.86 10.03
C ASP A 195 8.90 -5.24 8.77
N ASP A 196 9.50 -5.31 7.58
CA ASP A 196 8.83 -5.80 6.35
C ASP A 196 8.61 -7.30 6.35
N GLU A 197 9.59 -8.09 6.80
CA GLU A 197 9.46 -9.54 6.80
C GLU A 197 8.52 -10.05 7.89
N LEU A 198 8.53 -9.42 9.07
CA LEU A 198 7.53 -9.70 10.11
C LEU A 198 6.13 -9.34 9.62
N LEU A 199 5.98 -8.22 8.90
CA LEU A 199 4.70 -7.84 8.29
C LEU A 199 4.27 -8.85 7.22
N ALA A 200 5.18 -9.34 6.39
CA ALA A 200 4.88 -10.38 5.39
C ALA A 200 4.46 -11.70 6.06
N ARG A 201 5.15 -12.09 7.14
CA ARG A 201 4.92 -13.34 7.86
C ARG A 201 3.61 -13.37 8.64
N PHE A 202 3.30 -12.28 9.34
CA PHE A 202 2.20 -12.22 10.31
C PHE A 202 1.01 -11.38 9.83
N GLY A 203 1.16 -10.61 8.76
CA GLY A 203 0.05 -9.89 8.10
C GLY A 203 -0.74 -8.97 9.02
N GLU A 204 -2.06 -9.07 8.99
CA GLU A 204 -2.95 -8.22 9.80
C GLU A 204 -2.70 -8.39 11.31
N ASN A 205 -2.37 -9.60 11.77
CA ASN A 205 -2.01 -9.84 13.18
C ASN A 205 -0.78 -9.02 13.60
N TYR A 206 0.15 -8.78 12.69
CA TYR A 206 1.31 -7.91 12.95
C TYR A 206 0.89 -6.45 13.16
N ILE A 207 -0.08 -6.00 12.36
CA ILE A 207 -0.60 -4.62 12.43
C ILE A 207 -1.34 -4.43 13.75
N GLU A 208 -2.16 -5.40 14.15
CA GLU A 208 -2.87 -5.38 15.43
C GLU A 208 -1.90 -5.40 16.61
N ALA A 209 -0.89 -6.27 16.58
CA ALA A 209 0.08 -6.41 17.67
C ALA A 209 1.05 -5.22 17.79
N THR A 210 1.39 -4.57 16.68
CA THR A 210 2.49 -3.58 16.64
C THR A 210 2.08 -2.18 16.16
N GLY A 211 0.83 -1.98 15.77
CA GLY A 211 0.34 -0.73 15.17
C GLY A 211 0.44 0.49 16.08
N ASP A 212 0.38 0.27 17.39
CA ASP A 212 0.48 1.30 18.43
C ASP A 212 1.86 1.36 19.09
N ILE A 213 2.82 0.53 18.66
CA ILE A 213 4.19 0.52 19.22
C ILE A 213 5.01 1.67 18.61
N GLY A 214 5.74 2.38 19.48
CA GLY A 214 6.57 3.52 19.12
C GLY A 214 5.84 4.87 19.23
N VAL A 215 6.48 5.93 18.76
CA VAL A 215 6.02 7.31 18.98
C VAL A 215 5.10 7.81 17.85
N VAL A 216 5.06 7.09 16.73
CA VAL A 216 4.38 7.52 15.49
C VAL A 216 2.94 7.02 15.46
N SER A 217 1.98 7.92 15.69
CA SER A 217 0.53 7.63 15.70
C SER A 217 -0.06 7.17 14.35
N THR A 218 0.74 7.15 13.28
CA THR A 218 0.33 6.69 11.95
C THR A 218 0.87 5.32 11.57
N ARG A 219 1.60 4.63 12.47
CA ARG A 219 2.25 3.35 12.18
C ARG A 219 1.27 2.30 11.66
N ALA A 220 0.13 2.09 12.33
CA ALA A 220 -0.90 1.15 11.86
C ALA A 220 -1.32 1.40 10.40
N LYS A 221 -1.51 2.68 10.01
CA LYS A 221 -1.84 3.05 8.62
C LYS A 221 -0.69 2.79 7.65
N GLN A 222 0.56 3.06 8.07
CA GLN A 222 1.74 2.79 7.26
C GLN A 222 1.94 1.28 7.05
N LEU A 223 1.71 0.47 8.08
CA LEU A 223 1.77 -0.98 8.00
C LEU A 223 0.65 -1.53 7.12
N ALA A 224 -0.58 -1.03 7.23
CA ALA A 224 -1.68 -1.41 6.34
C ALA A 224 -1.33 -1.13 4.87
N TRP A 225 -0.80 0.05 4.57
CA TRP A 225 -0.37 0.40 3.21
C TRP A 225 0.77 -0.50 2.70
N ARG A 226 1.76 -0.78 3.53
CA ARG A 226 2.85 -1.72 3.20
C ARG A 226 2.33 -3.15 3.02
N PHE A 227 1.37 -3.57 3.82
CA PHE A 227 0.81 -4.90 3.72
C PHE A 227 0.04 -5.07 2.41
N ASP A 228 -0.82 -4.11 2.06
CA ASP A 228 -1.53 -4.08 0.77
C ASP A 228 -0.58 -4.25 -0.42
N ARG A 229 0.64 -3.73 -0.28
CA ARG A 229 1.71 -3.85 -1.25
C ARG A 229 2.30 -5.26 -1.36
N LEU A 230 2.52 -5.93 -0.22
CA LEU A 230 2.99 -7.32 -0.17
C LEU A 230 1.99 -8.30 -0.78
N ARG A 231 0.70 -8.10 -0.51
CA ARG A 231 -0.37 -8.97 -1.01
C ARG A 231 -0.88 -8.62 -2.41
N GLY A 232 -0.16 -7.74 -3.14
CA GLY A 232 -0.55 -7.30 -4.48
C GLY A 232 -1.97 -6.71 -4.56
N LYS A 233 -2.58 -6.32 -3.42
CA LYS A 233 -3.92 -5.68 -3.36
C LYS A 233 -3.89 -4.34 -4.05
N THR A 234 -2.71 -3.76 -4.02
CA THR A 234 -2.31 -2.69 -4.87
C THR A 234 -2.15 -3.21 -6.30
N GLY A 235 -3.18 -3.02 -7.14
CA GLY A 235 -3.02 -2.98 -8.61
C GLY A 235 -2.14 -1.80 -9.06
N TYR A 236 -1.01 -1.58 -8.37
CA TYR A 236 -0.02 -0.55 -8.64
C TYR A 236 1.01 -1.08 -9.65
N ASN A 237 1.41 -2.36 -9.55
CA ASN A 237 2.33 -3.00 -10.49
C ASN A 237 1.57 -3.53 -11.70
N ILE A 238 1.15 -2.62 -12.57
CA ILE A 238 0.40 -2.94 -13.79
C ILE A 238 1.12 -2.48 -15.05
N TYR A 239 2.17 -1.67 -14.88
CA TYR A 239 2.91 -1.12 -16.01
C TYR A 239 4.08 -2.01 -16.39
N SER A 240 4.23 -2.35 -17.66
CA SER A 240 5.42 -3.00 -18.20
C SER A 240 6.06 -2.12 -19.27
N LEU A 241 7.38 -2.25 -19.41
CA LEU A 241 8.15 -1.57 -20.45
C LEU A 241 8.59 -2.59 -21.50
N GLU A 242 8.38 -2.27 -22.77
CA GLU A 242 8.70 -3.12 -23.92
C GLU A 242 9.42 -2.33 -25.01
N GLY A 243 10.12 -3.02 -25.91
CA GLY A 243 10.88 -2.42 -27.02
C GLY A 243 12.38 -2.62 -26.89
N ASP A 244 13.11 -2.40 -27.97
CA ASP A 244 14.57 -2.62 -28.06
C ASP A 244 15.36 -1.73 -27.09
N ALA A 245 14.80 -0.58 -26.70
CA ALA A 245 15.42 0.33 -25.73
C ALA A 245 15.16 -0.09 -24.26
N CYS A 246 14.33 -1.10 -24.01
CA CYS A 246 14.02 -1.57 -22.66
C CYS A 246 15.18 -2.41 -22.07
N PRO A 247 15.77 -2.00 -20.93
CA PRO A 247 16.83 -2.74 -20.26
C PRO A 247 16.43 -4.17 -19.88
N ALA A 248 17.37 -5.11 -19.96
CA ALA A 248 17.11 -6.53 -19.72
C ALA A 248 16.56 -6.84 -18.30
N ASP A 249 16.93 -6.04 -17.31
CA ASP A 249 16.47 -6.15 -15.92
C ASP A 249 15.02 -5.67 -15.72
N LEU A 250 14.46 -4.94 -16.68
CA LEU A 250 13.08 -4.45 -16.66
C LEU A 250 12.15 -5.24 -17.60
N GLN A 251 12.69 -6.12 -18.44
CA GLN A 251 11.89 -6.97 -19.31
C GLN A 251 10.99 -7.89 -18.50
N SER A 252 9.69 -7.90 -18.82
CA SER A 252 8.65 -8.68 -18.11
C SER A 252 8.44 -8.30 -16.64
N VAL A 253 8.99 -7.17 -16.17
CA VAL A 253 8.75 -6.67 -14.82
C VAL A 253 7.52 -5.77 -14.80
N LEU A 254 6.61 -6.02 -13.88
CA LEU A 254 5.48 -5.12 -13.60
C LEU A 254 5.88 -4.07 -12.56
N LEU A 255 5.66 -2.81 -12.90
CA LEU A 255 6.14 -1.64 -12.18
C LEU A 255 4.97 -0.79 -11.65
N PRO A 256 5.12 -0.18 -10.45
CA PRO A 256 4.28 0.93 -10.02
C PRO A 256 4.36 2.10 -11.01
N ALA A 257 3.26 2.87 -11.15
CA ALA A 257 3.21 4.05 -12.01
C ALA A 257 4.41 5.00 -11.78
N ALA A 258 4.71 5.35 -10.53
CA ALA A 258 5.82 6.24 -10.20
C ALA A 258 7.21 5.65 -10.51
N ARG A 259 7.38 4.32 -10.42
CA ARG A 259 8.64 3.67 -10.82
C ARG A 259 8.74 3.61 -12.33
N ALA A 260 7.68 3.22 -13.02
CA ALA A 260 7.63 3.22 -14.48
C ALA A 260 7.97 4.61 -15.06
N VAL A 261 7.45 5.71 -14.49
CA VAL A 261 7.77 7.08 -14.96
C VAL A 261 9.26 7.36 -14.81
N ARG A 262 9.86 6.99 -13.67
CA ARG A 262 11.30 7.14 -13.43
C ARG A 262 12.13 6.35 -14.42
N GLU A 263 11.76 5.10 -14.68
CA GLU A 263 12.48 4.24 -15.63
C GLU A 263 12.35 4.75 -17.07
N VAL A 264 11.14 5.14 -17.50
CA VAL A 264 10.93 5.72 -18.84
C VAL A 264 11.75 7.00 -19.01
N ALA A 265 11.73 7.90 -18.03
CA ALA A 265 12.55 9.11 -18.06
C ALA A 265 14.05 8.81 -18.10
N ARG A 266 14.53 7.85 -17.30
CA ARG A 266 15.91 7.39 -17.30
C ARG A 266 16.32 6.85 -18.67
N ILE A 267 15.54 5.94 -19.23
CA ILE A 267 15.81 5.29 -20.52
C ILE A 267 15.83 6.35 -21.63
N VAL A 268 14.87 7.27 -21.67
CA VAL A 268 14.82 8.34 -22.67
C VAL A 268 15.99 9.31 -22.49
N ALA A 269 16.33 9.70 -21.27
CA ALA A 269 17.47 10.59 -21.01
C ALA A 269 18.81 9.96 -21.41
N THR A 270 19.00 8.65 -21.17
CA THR A 270 20.22 7.92 -21.52
C THR A 270 20.35 7.67 -23.02
N ASN A 271 19.26 7.28 -23.69
CA ASN A 271 19.30 6.87 -25.11
C ASN A 271 18.97 7.99 -26.10
N GLY A 272 18.33 9.05 -25.65
CA GLY A 272 17.97 10.20 -26.48
C GLY A 272 19.18 11.10 -26.74
N SER A 273 19.23 11.69 -27.94
CA SER A 273 20.18 12.78 -28.24
C SER A 273 19.78 14.05 -27.50
N ASN A 274 20.14 14.17 -26.22
CA ASN A 274 19.87 15.30 -25.32
C ASN A 274 18.39 15.75 -25.29
N PRO A 275 17.45 14.87 -24.90
CA PRO A 275 16.03 15.23 -24.82
C PRO A 275 15.82 16.20 -23.65
N ASP A 276 15.19 17.35 -23.92
CA ASP A 276 14.75 18.25 -22.84
C ASP A 276 13.53 17.65 -22.12
N LEU A 277 13.80 16.89 -21.07
CA LEU A 277 12.76 16.24 -20.26
C LEU A 277 12.20 17.14 -19.16
N GLN A 278 12.45 18.45 -19.20
CA GLN A 278 11.88 19.35 -18.18
C GLN A 278 10.35 19.38 -18.30
N ILE A 279 9.65 19.01 -17.23
CA ILE A 279 8.20 19.04 -17.12
C ILE A 279 7.86 19.75 -15.82
N PRO A 280 7.15 20.89 -15.85
CA PRO A 280 6.81 21.65 -14.65
C PRO A 280 6.22 20.75 -13.57
N GLU A 281 6.75 20.88 -12.35
CA GLU A 281 6.32 20.15 -11.16
C GLU A 281 6.49 18.61 -11.20
N ALA A 282 6.99 18.04 -12.29
CA ALA A 282 7.15 16.59 -12.44
C ALA A 282 8.61 16.15 -12.70
N LEU A 283 9.32 16.77 -13.63
CA LEU A 283 10.68 16.40 -14.02
C LEU A 283 11.57 17.65 -14.11
N SER A 284 12.74 17.61 -13.46
CA SER A 284 13.71 18.71 -13.50
C SER A 284 15.15 18.19 -13.38
N TYR A 285 16.08 18.81 -14.09
CA TYR A 285 17.51 18.55 -13.94
C TYR A 285 18.11 19.23 -12.69
N ALA A 286 17.33 20.07 -12.01
CA ALA A 286 17.69 20.70 -10.75
C ALA A 286 16.86 20.14 -9.59
N ASP A 287 17.39 20.24 -8.37
CA ASP A 287 16.65 19.91 -7.14
C ASP A 287 15.70 21.07 -6.76
N ASP A 288 14.71 21.33 -7.62
CA ASP A 288 13.79 22.47 -7.51
C ASP A 288 12.30 22.07 -7.55
N LEU A 289 12.00 20.78 -7.64
CA LEU A 289 10.62 20.29 -7.66
C LEU A 289 9.92 20.58 -6.30
N PRO A 290 8.60 20.87 -6.32
CA PRO A 290 7.87 21.16 -5.09
C PRO A 290 7.91 19.97 -4.12
N ARG A 291 8.28 20.20 -2.85
CA ARG A 291 8.35 19.14 -1.82
C ARG A 291 7.13 18.19 -1.73
N PRO A 292 5.87 18.65 -1.92
CA PRO A 292 4.71 17.76 -1.90
C PRO A 292 4.71 16.66 -2.97
N THR A 293 5.47 16.84 -4.07
CA THR A 293 5.58 15.84 -5.14
C THR A 293 6.52 14.68 -4.77
N ARG A 294 7.23 14.79 -3.64
CA ARG A 294 8.20 13.83 -3.12
C ARG A 294 9.21 13.44 -4.22
N PRO A 295 9.98 14.40 -4.74
CA PRO A 295 10.88 14.14 -5.85
C PRO A 295 11.94 13.12 -5.44
N LYS A 296 12.24 12.17 -6.33
CA LYS A 296 13.37 11.26 -6.23
C LYS A 296 14.40 11.61 -7.29
N ARG A 297 15.66 11.61 -6.88
CA ARG A 297 16.80 11.74 -7.77
C ARG A 297 17.05 10.43 -8.51
N VAL A 298 17.24 10.53 -9.81
CA VAL A 298 17.69 9.45 -10.69
C VAL A 298 19.01 9.88 -11.30
N ASP A 299 20.05 9.08 -11.08
CA ASP A 299 21.37 9.33 -11.67
C ASP A 299 21.40 8.78 -13.10
N LEU A 300 21.95 9.58 -14.02
CA LEU A 300 22.06 9.25 -15.45
C LEU A 300 23.49 8.83 -15.80
N ASP A 301 23.63 8.00 -16.85
CA ASP A 301 24.94 7.46 -17.26
C ASP A 301 25.92 8.53 -17.75
N ASN A 302 25.40 9.69 -18.17
CA ASN A 302 26.20 10.84 -18.60
C ASN A 302 26.76 11.67 -17.42
N GLY A 303 26.42 11.31 -16.18
CA GLY A 303 26.84 12.02 -14.96
C GLY A 303 25.87 13.10 -14.48
N ASP A 304 24.79 13.37 -15.24
CA ASP A 304 23.73 14.28 -14.82
C ASP A 304 22.75 13.60 -13.84
N SER A 305 21.85 14.39 -13.27
CA SER A 305 20.81 13.90 -12.37
C SER A 305 19.46 14.47 -12.76
N LEU A 306 18.43 13.63 -12.74
CA LEU A 306 17.06 14.00 -13.02
C LEU A 306 16.21 13.79 -11.77
N TRP A 307 15.54 14.83 -11.32
CA TRP A 307 14.59 14.80 -10.22
C TRP A 307 13.20 14.53 -10.77
N ILE A 308 12.52 13.53 -10.23
CA ILE A 308 11.24 13.05 -10.73
C ILE A 308 10.24 12.93 -9.58
N ALA A 309 9.07 13.57 -9.73
CA ALA A 309 7.97 13.46 -8.79
C ALA A 309 7.52 12.00 -8.60
N THR A 310 7.24 11.59 -7.36
CA THR A 310 6.78 10.23 -7.05
C THR A 310 5.37 10.17 -6.46
N ASN A 311 4.85 11.30 -6.00
CA ASN A 311 3.46 11.42 -5.59
C ASN A 311 2.57 11.70 -6.81
N LEU A 312 2.41 10.69 -7.67
CA LEU A 312 1.67 10.77 -8.92
C LEU A 312 0.36 9.97 -8.80
N ASP A 313 -0.74 10.56 -9.24
CA ASP A 313 -1.93 9.77 -9.55
C ASP A 313 -1.76 9.06 -10.91
N ARG A 314 -2.72 8.17 -11.20
CA ARG A 314 -2.65 7.31 -12.39
C ARG A 314 -2.79 8.08 -13.69
N GLU A 315 -3.72 9.03 -13.76
CA GLU A 315 -3.96 9.82 -14.97
C GLU A 315 -2.74 10.68 -15.28
N TYR A 316 -2.13 11.27 -14.25
CA TYR A 316 -0.95 12.09 -14.41
C TYR A 316 0.29 11.26 -14.77
N ALA A 317 0.45 10.06 -14.24
CA ALA A 317 1.53 9.15 -14.66
C ALA A 317 1.40 8.75 -16.14
N GLU A 318 0.18 8.46 -16.61
CA GLU A 318 -0.07 8.12 -18.02
C GLU A 318 0.22 9.31 -18.95
N TYR A 319 -0.18 10.52 -18.55
CA TYR A 319 0.21 11.76 -19.23
C TYR A 319 1.74 11.93 -19.30
N LEU A 320 2.46 11.65 -18.21
CA LEU A 320 3.92 11.75 -18.18
C LEU A 320 4.58 10.74 -19.11
N PHE A 321 4.05 9.51 -19.25
CA PHE A 321 4.60 8.55 -20.22
C PHE A 321 4.55 9.10 -21.64
N ASP A 322 3.41 9.64 -22.05
CA ASP A 322 3.23 10.24 -23.38
C ASP A 322 4.17 11.43 -23.59
N GLU A 323 4.24 12.36 -22.63
CA GLU A 323 5.09 13.54 -22.73
C GLU A 323 6.58 13.21 -22.83
N ILE A 324 7.04 12.22 -22.06
CA ILE A 324 8.46 11.82 -22.07
C ILE A 324 8.77 11.06 -23.37
N LEU A 325 7.92 10.13 -23.78
CA LEU A 325 8.14 9.35 -24.99
C LEU A 325 8.00 10.18 -26.26
N ALA A 326 7.15 11.21 -26.29
CA ALA A 326 7.06 12.16 -27.40
C ALA A 326 8.38 12.90 -27.64
N ARG A 327 9.22 13.05 -26.60
CA ARG A 327 10.53 13.71 -26.66
C ARG A 327 11.67 12.73 -26.95
N SER A 328 11.38 11.43 -27.04
CA SER A 328 12.38 10.38 -27.28
C SER A 328 12.88 10.28 -28.73
N ASN A 329 12.34 11.08 -29.66
CA ASN A 329 12.73 11.10 -31.07
C ASN A 329 12.67 9.74 -31.79
N GLY A 330 11.65 8.92 -31.52
CA GLY A 330 11.48 7.63 -32.22
C GLY A 330 12.15 6.46 -31.53
N LEU A 331 12.47 6.57 -30.23
CA LEU A 331 13.04 5.49 -29.45
C LEU A 331 12.04 4.32 -29.37
N ASP A 332 12.53 3.10 -29.64
CA ASP A 332 11.69 1.89 -29.55
C ASP A 332 11.46 1.50 -28.09
N LEU A 333 10.51 2.20 -27.47
CA LEU A 333 10.07 2.00 -26.11
C LEU A 333 8.55 2.20 -26.03
N ALA A 334 7.87 1.24 -25.43
CA ALA A 334 6.44 1.25 -25.19
C ALA A 334 6.14 1.00 -23.72
N VAL A 335 5.14 1.70 -23.20
CA VAL A 335 4.57 1.46 -21.88
C VAL A 335 3.24 0.77 -22.07
N ARG A 336 3.09 -0.40 -21.45
CA ARG A 336 1.81 -1.11 -21.40
C ARG A 336 1.25 -1.12 -20.00
N LYS A 337 -0.07 -1.23 -19.91
CA LYS A 337 -0.83 -1.41 -18.68
C LYS A 337 -1.72 -2.63 -18.82
N ASP A 338 -1.46 -3.66 -18.03
CA ASP A 338 -2.13 -4.96 -18.14
C ASP A 338 -2.14 -5.49 -19.59
N GLY A 339 -1.02 -5.32 -20.31
CA GLY A 339 -0.86 -5.72 -21.71
C GLY A 339 -1.46 -4.75 -22.74
N ASN A 340 -2.22 -3.73 -22.35
CA ASN A 340 -2.73 -2.70 -23.26
C ASN A 340 -1.71 -1.59 -23.46
N LEU A 341 -1.50 -1.17 -24.69
CA LEU A 341 -0.60 -0.04 -24.99
C LEU A 341 -1.15 1.25 -24.37
N VAL A 342 -0.31 1.95 -23.61
CA VAL A 342 -0.62 3.25 -23.00
C VAL A 342 0.10 4.36 -23.74
N ALA A 343 1.41 4.20 -23.93
CA ALA A 343 2.27 5.20 -24.55
C ALA A 343 3.38 4.53 -25.38
N THR A 344 3.86 5.18 -26.44
CA THR A 344 4.96 4.68 -27.27
C THR A 344 5.82 5.80 -27.82
N GLY A 345 7.14 5.59 -27.82
CA GLY A 345 8.12 6.50 -28.43
C GLY A 345 8.32 6.24 -29.93
N SER A 346 7.95 5.06 -30.41
CA SER A 346 8.03 4.67 -31.82
C SER A 346 6.95 5.41 -32.62
N ARG A 347 7.32 6.06 -33.72
CA ARG A 347 6.31 6.59 -34.65
C ARG A 347 5.55 5.41 -35.25
N CYS A 348 4.24 5.35 -35.03
CA CYS A 348 3.36 4.53 -35.84
C CYS A 348 3.41 5.08 -37.27
N ASP A 349 4.06 4.37 -38.18
CA ASP A 349 3.90 4.57 -39.62
C ASP A 349 2.51 4.08 -40.10
#